data_AF-A0A6L5XKV7-F1
#
_entry.id   AF-A0A6L5XKV7-F1
#
_cell.length_a   1.000
_cell.length_b   1.000
_cell.length_c   1.000
_cell.angle_alpha   90.00
_cell.angle_beta   90.00
_cell.angle_gamma   90.00
#
_symmetry.space_group_name_H-M   'P 1'
#
loop_
_entity.id
_entity.type
_entity.pdbx_description
1 polymer ?
#
loop_
_entity_poly.entity_id
_entity_poly.type
_entity_poly.pdbx_seq_one_letter_code
_entity_poly.pdbx_strand_id
1 'polypeptide(L)'
;MSGFYGAVKFIGSDQDDMFISGGGGRVAANNNANPVEIHGGKGADTIDLTASGMPPSGQDMRYCTLTYVRGDSEYNNYDSVSGFQTDKKSGDALYLPTKVVFGDVASGQSTGIDNVTYGAKDGIITFTGKASLEQLIEAALSDNIIGDATSTAAFEYRGDTYVIQGDGVAGAGTNDLVIKLVGVTGVTAFGSTAADNTIVLTDHVLGVFTGS
;
A
#
# COMPACT_ATOMS: atom_id res chain seq x y z
N MET A 1 19.61 -30.04 13.93
CA MET A 1 19.69 -28.58 14.20
C MET A 1 18.36 -27.98 13.78
N SER A 2 17.47 -27.73 14.74
CA SER A 2 16.16 -27.13 14.50
C SER A 2 16.32 -25.60 14.50
N GLY A 3 16.13 -24.97 13.35
CA GLY A 3 16.14 -23.52 13.22
C GLY A 3 14.96 -22.90 13.98
N PHE A 4 15.26 -21.93 14.83
CA PHE A 4 14.24 -21.09 15.47
C PHE A 4 13.62 -20.17 14.39
N TYR A 5 12.41 -20.48 13.95
CA TYR A 5 11.52 -19.52 13.31
C TYR A 5 10.67 -18.88 14.42
N GLY A 6 11.26 -17.95 15.18
CA GLY A 6 10.56 -17.16 16.18
C GLY A 6 10.09 -15.85 15.55
N ALA A 7 8.79 -15.56 15.62
CA ALA A 7 8.30 -14.21 15.37
C ALA A 7 8.97 -13.25 16.39
N VAL A 8 9.72 -12.26 15.89
CA VAL A 8 10.34 -11.26 16.76
C VAL A 8 9.26 -10.28 17.19
N LYS A 9 8.80 -10.41 18.44
CA LYS A 9 7.87 -9.47 19.07
C LYS A 9 8.68 -8.28 19.59
N PHE A 10 8.65 -7.16 18.88
CA PHE A 10 9.16 -5.90 19.40
C PHE A 10 8.11 -5.30 20.35
N ILE A 11 8.42 -5.28 21.66
CA ILE A 11 7.60 -4.60 22.66
C ILE A 11 8.18 -3.18 22.80
N GLY A 12 7.67 -2.24 22.00
CA GLY A 12 7.98 -0.82 22.17
C GLY A 12 7.38 -0.30 23.48
N SER A 13 8.18 0.43 24.26
CA SER A 13 7.74 1.11 25.48
C SER A 13 6.85 2.30 25.11
N ASP A 14 6.05 2.80 26.06
CA ASP A 14 4.91 3.69 25.83
C ASP A 14 5.21 5.08 25.23
N GLN A 15 6.43 5.32 24.75
CA GLN A 15 6.84 6.54 24.05
C GLN A 15 7.72 6.32 22.81
N ASP A 16 7.98 5.09 22.39
CA ASP A 16 8.92 4.85 21.28
C ASP A 16 8.21 4.49 19.98
N ASP A 17 8.43 5.31 18.95
CA ASP A 17 8.16 4.97 17.56
C ASP A 17 8.88 3.66 17.22
N MET A 18 8.13 2.66 16.74
CA MET A 18 8.70 1.35 16.43
C MET A 18 9.35 1.37 15.04
N PHE A 19 10.57 1.91 14.96
CA PHE A 19 11.38 1.85 13.74
C PHE A 19 11.86 0.42 13.48
N ILE A 20 11.21 -0.30 12.57
CA ILE A 20 11.74 -1.55 12.03
C ILE A 20 12.20 -1.25 10.61
N SER A 21 13.52 -1.30 10.41
CA SER A 21 14.13 -1.23 9.08
C SER A 21 14.89 -2.53 8.80
N GLY A 22 14.48 -3.23 7.75
CA GLY A 22 15.33 -4.18 7.01
C GLY A 22 14.95 -5.67 7.07
N GLY A 23 14.65 -6.21 5.88
CA GLY A 23 14.98 -7.55 5.42
C GLY A 23 14.01 -8.66 5.82
N GLY A 24 13.18 -9.10 4.87
CA GLY A 24 12.43 -10.36 4.91
C GLY A 24 11.91 -10.72 6.30
N GLY A 25 11.04 -9.88 6.85
CA GLY A 25 10.61 -9.95 8.24
C GLY A 25 9.10 -9.87 8.42
N ARG A 26 8.61 -10.38 9.56
CA ARG A 26 7.23 -10.15 10.01
C ARG A 26 7.21 -9.02 11.03
N VAL A 27 6.53 -7.93 10.72
CA VAL A 27 6.35 -6.77 11.63
C VAL A 27 4.95 -6.80 12.25
N ALA A 28 4.85 -6.62 13.58
CA ALA A 28 3.58 -6.53 14.30
C ALA A 28 3.44 -5.15 14.99
N ALA A 29 2.44 -4.35 14.62
CA ALA A 29 2.19 -3.03 15.21
C ALA A 29 1.65 -3.15 16.66
N ASN A 30 2.20 -2.35 17.59
CA ASN A 30 1.76 -2.30 18.99
C ASN A 30 0.54 -1.37 19.17
N ASN A 31 -0.25 -1.60 20.22
CA ASN A 31 -1.56 -0.98 20.51
C ASN A 31 -1.50 0.44 21.13
N ASN A 32 -0.36 1.10 21.11
CA ASN A 32 -0.22 2.39 21.79
C ASN A 32 -0.86 3.53 20.98
N ALA A 33 -1.33 4.57 21.69
CA ALA A 33 -2.14 5.66 21.13
C ALA A 33 -1.40 6.59 20.14
N ASN A 34 -0.13 6.29 19.83
CA ASN A 34 0.76 7.04 18.96
C ASN A 34 0.80 6.42 17.55
N PRO A 35 1.06 7.21 16.50
CA PRO A 35 1.26 6.68 15.16
C PRO A 35 2.40 5.67 15.15
N VAL A 36 2.17 4.48 14.57
CA VAL A 36 3.24 3.52 14.28
C VAL A 36 3.69 3.75 12.84
N GLU A 37 4.97 4.02 12.61
CA GLU A 37 5.55 4.06 11.26
C GLU A 37 6.27 2.73 10.99
N ILE A 38 5.91 2.06 9.89
CA ILE A 38 6.58 0.84 9.43
C ILE A 38 7.16 1.11 8.05
N HIS A 39 8.41 0.76 7.84
CA HIS A 39 9.07 0.88 6.54
C HIS A 39 9.03 -0.47 5.81
N GLY A 40 8.59 -0.45 4.56
CA GLY A 40 8.55 -1.65 3.69
C GLY A 40 9.91 -2.34 3.62
N GLY A 41 11.00 -1.58 3.46
CA GLY A 41 12.34 -2.16 3.36
C GLY A 41 12.57 -2.86 2.02
N LYS A 42 13.80 -3.33 1.75
CA LYS A 42 14.13 -3.96 0.47
C LYS A 42 13.66 -5.41 0.38
N GLY A 43 12.95 -5.70 -0.71
CA GLY A 43 12.46 -7.02 -1.06
C GLY A 43 11.12 -7.33 -0.38
N ALA A 44 10.47 -8.43 -0.75
CA ALA A 44 9.15 -8.74 -0.20
C ALA A 44 9.15 -8.96 1.32
N ASP A 45 8.49 -8.04 2.01
CA ASP A 45 8.23 -8.06 3.43
C ASP A 45 6.77 -8.43 3.76
N THR A 46 6.53 -8.96 4.96
CA THR A 46 5.18 -9.30 5.43
C THR A 46 4.84 -8.49 6.67
N ILE A 47 3.92 -7.56 6.53
CA ILE A 47 3.49 -6.65 7.59
C ILE A 47 2.13 -7.12 8.11
N ASP A 48 2.01 -7.25 9.42
CA ASP A 48 0.79 -7.72 10.09
C ASP A 48 0.28 -6.67 11.08
N LEU A 49 -0.74 -5.93 10.64
CA LEU A 49 -1.43 -4.91 11.43
C LEU A 49 -2.59 -5.50 12.24
N THR A 50 -2.88 -6.80 12.17
CA THR A 50 -4.05 -7.39 12.85
C THR A 50 -3.99 -7.32 14.39
N ALA A 51 -2.80 -7.05 14.95
CA ALA A 51 -2.57 -6.84 16.38
C ALA A 51 -2.88 -5.40 16.84
N SER A 52 -3.09 -4.46 15.92
CA SER A 52 -3.38 -3.07 16.24
C SER A 52 -4.85 -2.93 16.71
N GLY A 53 -5.05 -2.27 17.86
CA GLY A 53 -6.38 -2.09 18.46
C GLY A 53 -7.26 -1.09 17.69
N MET A 54 -8.46 -0.79 18.19
CA MET A 54 -9.31 0.29 17.63
C MET A 54 -8.87 1.70 18.08
N PRO A 55 -9.04 2.74 17.24
CA PRO A 55 -8.65 4.14 17.51
C PRO A 55 -9.18 4.60 18.86
N PRO A 56 -8.36 5.21 19.74
CA PRO A 56 -8.94 6.02 20.79
C PRO A 56 -9.85 7.06 20.14
N SER A 57 -11.08 7.14 20.63
CA SER A 57 -12.14 8.00 20.09
C SER A 57 -11.65 9.44 19.88
N GLY A 58 -11.93 10.01 18.71
CA GLY A 58 -11.65 11.43 18.41
C GLY A 58 -10.29 11.73 17.78
N GLN A 59 -9.62 10.75 17.15
CA GLN A 59 -8.59 11.05 16.16
C GLN A 59 -8.95 10.47 14.81
N ASP A 60 -8.63 11.23 13.77
CA ASP A 60 -9.06 11.00 12.40
C ASP A 60 -8.20 9.97 11.67
N MET A 61 -6.98 9.68 12.16
CA MET A 61 -6.04 8.71 11.56
C MET A 61 -5.10 8.14 12.61
N ARG A 62 -5.29 6.85 12.90
CA ARG A 62 -4.42 5.96 13.69
C ARG A 62 -4.73 4.60 13.07
N TYR A 63 -3.81 3.86 12.44
CA TYR A 63 -3.14 2.77 13.16
C TYR A 63 -1.76 2.39 12.62
N CYS A 64 -1.41 2.77 11.40
CA CYS A 64 -0.06 2.64 10.89
C CYS A 64 0.16 3.57 9.69
N THR A 65 1.29 4.27 9.65
CA THR A 65 1.83 4.82 8.40
C THR A 65 2.79 3.80 7.83
N LEU A 66 2.53 3.35 6.60
CA LEU A 66 3.48 2.51 5.87
C LEU A 66 4.29 3.37 4.92
N THR A 67 5.60 3.44 5.16
CA THR A 67 6.54 4.26 4.39
C THR A 67 7.30 3.40 3.41
N TYR A 68 7.24 3.77 2.13
CA TYR A 68 7.96 3.07 1.08
C TYR A 68 8.85 4.04 0.31
N VAL A 69 10.03 3.59 -0.10
CA VAL A 69 10.83 4.25 -1.13
C VAL A 69 10.91 3.39 -2.40
N ARG A 70 11.41 3.98 -3.49
CA ARG A 70 11.60 3.22 -4.74
C ARG A 70 12.59 2.08 -4.55
N GLY A 71 12.23 0.90 -5.03
CA GLY A 71 13.03 -0.32 -4.92
C GLY A 71 12.93 -1.05 -3.57
N ASP A 72 12.05 -0.58 -2.67
CA ASP A 72 11.71 -1.33 -1.46
C ASP A 72 10.80 -2.52 -1.80
N SER A 73 9.69 -2.23 -2.50
CA SER A 73 8.62 -3.19 -2.80
C SER A 73 8.42 -3.33 -4.32
N GLU A 74 9.29 -4.10 -4.97
CA GLU A 74 9.36 -4.20 -6.43
C GLU A 74 8.15 -4.94 -7.04
N TYR A 75 7.84 -4.67 -8.32
CA TYR A 75 6.66 -5.24 -9.00
C TYR A 75 6.53 -6.77 -8.97
N ASN A 76 7.64 -7.50 -8.84
CA ASN A 76 7.69 -8.97 -8.80
C ASN A 76 8.15 -9.51 -7.44
N ASN A 77 8.43 -8.63 -6.48
CA ASN A 77 8.95 -8.94 -5.16
C ASN A 77 8.45 -7.88 -4.16
N TYR A 78 7.14 -7.85 -3.99
CA TYR A 78 6.44 -6.81 -3.25
C TYR A 78 6.03 -7.22 -1.84
N ASP A 79 5.83 -6.20 -1.02
CA ASP A 79 5.37 -6.26 0.35
C ASP A 79 3.90 -6.65 0.42
N SER A 80 3.58 -7.37 1.49
CA SER A 80 2.23 -7.78 1.83
C SER A 80 1.82 -7.28 3.20
N VAL A 81 0.67 -6.63 3.27
CA VAL A 81 0.15 -5.99 4.48
C VAL A 81 -1.18 -6.64 4.82
N SER A 82 -1.27 -7.27 5.99
CA SER A 82 -2.51 -7.83 6.52
C SER A 82 -3.07 -6.94 7.63
N GLY A 83 -4.40 -6.87 7.75
CA GLY A 83 -5.08 -6.08 8.77
C GLY A 83 -5.22 -4.58 8.44
N PHE A 84 -4.84 -4.14 7.24
CA PHE A 84 -5.01 -2.76 6.78
C PHE A 84 -6.49 -2.38 6.71
N GLN A 85 -6.89 -1.24 7.29
CA GLN A 85 -8.30 -0.83 7.40
C GLN A 85 -8.62 0.38 6.52
N THR A 86 -9.62 0.23 5.65
CA THR A 86 -10.18 1.29 4.79
C THR A 86 -11.65 1.60 5.10
N ASP A 87 -12.31 0.80 5.95
CA ASP A 87 -13.77 0.78 6.17
C ASP A 87 -14.24 1.61 7.37
N LYS A 88 -13.33 2.31 8.04
CA LYS A 88 -13.62 3.14 9.21
C LYS A 88 -13.11 4.55 8.95
N LYS A 89 -13.81 5.56 9.49
CA LYS A 89 -13.42 6.99 9.49
C LYS A 89 -12.11 7.31 10.25
N SER A 90 -11.25 6.33 10.40
CA SER A 90 -9.99 6.28 11.14
C SER A 90 -9.13 5.14 10.55
N GLY A 91 -8.97 5.13 9.23
CA GLY A 91 -8.27 4.08 8.50
C GLY A 91 -6.74 4.18 8.62
N ASP A 92 -6.07 3.15 8.11
CA ASP A 92 -4.62 3.15 7.93
C ASP A 92 -4.21 4.05 6.75
N ALA A 93 -2.97 4.54 6.77
CA ALA A 93 -2.46 5.44 5.75
C ALA A 93 -1.19 4.90 5.10
N LEU A 94 -1.03 5.19 3.80
CA LEU A 94 0.19 4.94 3.07
C LEU A 94 0.95 6.25 2.89
N TYR A 95 2.24 6.22 3.22
CA TYR A 95 3.20 7.22 2.79
C TYR A 95 3.97 6.65 1.59
N LEU A 96 3.70 7.23 0.43
CA LEU A 96 4.28 6.79 -0.84
C LEU A 96 5.17 7.89 -1.43
N PRO A 97 6.18 7.55 -2.24
CA PRO A 97 7.08 8.52 -2.87
C PRO A 97 6.39 9.62 -3.69
N THR A 98 5.22 9.32 -4.26
CA THR A 98 4.35 10.28 -4.93
C THR A 98 2.90 10.08 -4.49
N LYS A 99 2.17 11.18 -4.42
CA LYS A 99 0.73 11.21 -4.11
C LYS A 99 -0.15 11.49 -5.32
N VAL A 100 0.45 11.62 -6.50
CA VAL A 100 -0.31 11.83 -7.72
C VAL A 100 -1.15 10.57 -7.95
N VAL A 101 -2.47 10.71 -7.90
CA VAL A 101 -3.40 9.60 -8.14
C VAL A 101 -3.67 9.50 -9.63
N PHE A 102 -3.71 8.28 -10.15
CA PHE A 102 -4.01 8.03 -11.55
C PHE A 102 -5.42 8.55 -11.91
N GLY A 103 -5.51 9.25 -13.05
CA GLY A 103 -6.71 9.94 -13.46
C GLY A 103 -7.82 9.02 -13.96
N ASP A 104 -9.02 9.60 -14.09
CA ASP A 104 -10.18 8.87 -14.59
C ASP A 104 -10.01 8.44 -16.05
N VAL A 105 -10.34 7.19 -16.33
CA VAL A 105 -10.38 6.60 -17.68
C VAL A 105 -11.69 5.86 -17.85
N ALA A 106 -12.54 6.32 -18.78
CA ALA A 106 -13.86 5.73 -18.98
C ALA A 106 -13.79 4.26 -19.43
N SER A 107 -12.91 3.95 -20.39
CA SER A 107 -12.60 2.59 -20.82
C SER A 107 -11.35 2.59 -21.71
N GLY A 108 -10.52 1.56 -21.61
CA GLY A 108 -9.38 1.28 -22.48
C GLY A 108 -9.16 -0.22 -22.65
N GLN A 109 -8.33 -0.60 -23.63
CA GLN A 109 -7.87 -1.98 -23.82
C GLN A 109 -6.56 -2.19 -23.07
N SER A 110 -6.46 -3.27 -22.30
CA SER A 110 -5.22 -3.61 -21.62
C SER A 110 -4.17 -4.09 -22.62
N THR A 111 -3.00 -3.46 -22.59
CA THR A 111 -1.88 -3.85 -23.46
C THR A 111 -1.40 -5.25 -23.12
N GLY A 112 -1.12 -6.07 -24.12
CA GLY A 112 -0.49 -7.39 -23.91
C GLY A 112 -1.42 -8.47 -23.33
N ILE A 113 -2.71 -8.17 -23.14
CA ILE A 113 -3.68 -9.16 -22.66
C ILE A 113 -4.94 -9.14 -23.53
N ASP A 114 -5.14 -10.21 -24.31
CA ASP A 114 -6.30 -10.34 -25.19
C ASP A 114 -7.61 -10.34 -24.41
N ASN A 115 -8.58 -9.55 -24.89
CA ASN A 115 -9.94 -9.44 -24.34
C ASN A 115 -9.99 -8.99 -22.87
N VAL A 116 -8.98 -8.24 -22.42
CA VAL A 116 -9.01 -7.54 -21.13
C VAL A 116 -9.13 -6.05 -21.38
N THR A 117 -10.15 -5.44 -20.77
CA THR A 117 -10.36 -4.01 -20.77
C THR A 117 -10.15 -3.46 -19.38
N TYR A 118 -9.85 -2.16 -19.28
CA TYR A 118 -9.81 -1.46 -18.00
C TYR A 118 -10.65 -0.20 -18.05
N GLY A 119 -11.12 0.23 -16.88
CA GLY A 119 -11.51 1.61 -16.61
C GLY A 119 -10.81 2.05 -15.32
N ALA A 120 -10.70 3.35 -15.10
CA ALA A 120 -10.16 3.89 -13.86
C ALA A 120 -11.05 5.02 -13.35
N LYS A 121 -11.25 5.06 -12.04
CA LYS A 121 -11.96 6.14 -11.36
C LYS A 121 -11.27 6.42 -10.04
N ASP A 122 -10.89 7.68 -9.81
CA ASP A 122 -10.27 8.12 -8.55
C ASP A 122 -9.04 7.24 -8.15
N GLY A 123 -8.27 6.83 -9.15
CA GLY A 123 -7.09 5.95 -9.01
C GLY A 123 -7.39 4.45 -8.88
N ILE A 124 -8.66 4.04 -8.83
CA ILE A 124 -9.02 2.62 -8.77
C ILE A 124 -9.25 2.08 -10.17
N ILE A 125 -8.38 1.17 -10.59
CA ILE A 125 -8.45 0.47 -11.87
C ILE A 125 -9.38 -0.74 -11.73
N THR A 126 -10.37 -0.82 -12.61
CA THR A 126 -11.24 -1.99 -12.75
C THR A 126 -10.88 -2.72 -14.04
N PHE A 127 -10.29 -3.91 -13.91
CA PHE A 127 -10.07 -4.80 -15.05
C PHE A 127 -11.28 -5.69 -15.29
N THR A 128 -11.65 -5.85 -16.56
CA THR A 128 -12.69 -6.79 -17.00
C THR A 128 -12.09 -7.77 -17.99
N GLY A 129 -12.32 -9.06 -17.77
CA GLY A 129 -11.74 -10.16 -18.55
C GLY A 129 -10.99 -11.14 -17.65
N LYS A 130 -10.29 -12.11 -18.24
CA LYS A 130 -9.51 -13.11 -17.50
C LYS A 130 -8.02 -12.86 -17.70
N ALA A 131 -7.30 -12.62 -16.60
CA ALA A 131 -5.86 -12.45 -16.58
C ALA A 131 -5.26 -13.04 -15.28
N SER A 132 -3.97 -13.37 -15.33
CA SER A 132 -3.17 -13.62 -14.13
C SER A 132 -2.87 -12.31 -13.40
N LEU A 133 -2.46 -12.38 -12.13
CA LEU A 133 -2.08 -11.21 -11.36
C LEU A 133 -0.88 -10.49 -12.00
N GLU A 134 0.12 -11.27 -12.41
CA GLU A 134 1.34 -10.78 -13.03
C GLU A 134 1.02 -9.97 -14.29
N GLN A 135 0.12 -10.48 -15.14
CA GLN A 135 -0.36 -9.76 -16.31
C GLN A 135 -1.06 -8.44 -15.95
N LEU A 136 -1.89 -8.42 -14.90
CA LEU A 136 -2.58 -7.19 -14.49
C LEU A 136 -1.63 -6.13 -13.91
N ILE A 137 -0.61 -6.56 -13.17
CA ILE A 137 0.48 -5.68 -12.69
C ILE A 137 1.22 -5.08 -13.88
N GLU A 138 1.64 -5.91 -14.84
CA GLU A 138 2.31 -5.46 -16.06
C GLU A 138 1.43 -4.51 -16.89
N ALA A 139 0.13 -4.80 -17.02
CA ALA A 139 -0.80 -3.94 -17.73
C ALA A 139 -1.00 -2.60 -17.02
N ALA A 140 -1.11 -2.58 -15.70
CA ALA A 140 -1.22 -1.35 -14.91
C ALA A 140 0.02 -0.46 -15.09
N LEU A 141 1.22 -1.04 -15.13
CA LEU A 141 2.49 -0.35 -15.33
C LEU A 141 2.80 -0.05 -16.81
N SER A 142 1.97 -0.49 -17.75
CA SER A 142 2.19 -0.24 -19.19
C SER A 142 1.91 1.22 -19.58
N ASP A 143 2.45 1.64 -20.73
CA ASP A 143 2.28 2.97 -21.37
C ASP A 143 0.83 3.50 -21.38
N ASN A 144 -0.16 2.61 -21.48
CA ASN A 144 -1.54 2.99 -21.71
C ASN A 144 -2.37 3.19 -20.43
N ILE A 145 -1.85 2.76 -19.27
CA ILE A 145 -2.52 2.96 -17.98
C ILE A 145 -1.71 3.97 -17.18
N ILE A 146 -0.79 3.53 -16.33
CA ILE A 146 0.04 4.46 -15.53
C ILE A 146 1.16 5.07 -16.40
N GLY A 147 1.70 4.29 -17.36
CA GLY A 147 2.71 4.73 -18.31
C GLY A 147 3.98 5.29 -17.69
N ASP A 148 4.49 6.39 -18.26
CA ASP A 148 5.66 7.14 -17.78
C ASP A 148 5.30 8.14 -16.66
N ALA A 149 4.11 8.04 -16.08
CA ALA A 149 3.71 8.88 -14.97
C ALA A 149 4.17 8.30 -13.63
N THR A 150 4.69 9.18 -12.77
CA THR A 150 4.87 8.87 -11.35
C THR A 150 3.53 9.02 -10.62
N SER A 151 2.55 8.18 -10.99
CA SER A 151 1.21 8.16 -10.40
C SER A 151 0.92 6.86 -9.69
N THR A 152 -0.04 6.91 -8.77
CA THR A 152 -0.47 5.83 -7.90
C THR A 152 -1.86 5.38 -8.31
N ALA A 153 -2.05 4.07 -8.41
CA ALA A 153 -3.32 3.44 -8.66
C ALA A 153 -3.50 2.22 -7.74
N ALA A 154 -4.71 1.66 -7.71
CA ALA A 154 -4.95 0.37 -7.09
C ALA A 154 -5.95 -0.45 -7.89
N PHE A 155 -5.90 -1.78 -7.75
CA PHE A 155 -6.94 -2.66 -8.25
C PHE A 155 -7.13 -3.86 -7.33
N GLU A 156 -8.32 -4.43 -7.36
CA GLU A 156 -8.62 -5.65 -6.62
C GLU A 156 -8.33 -6.89 -7.47
N TYR A 157 -7.71 -7.91 -6.88
CA TYR A 157 -7.56 -9.23 -7.48
C TYR A 157 -7.74 -10.32 -6.44
N ARG A 158 -8.76 -11.17 -6.63
CA ARG A 158 -9.07 -12.35 -5.80
C ARG A 158 -9.19 -12.06 -4.29
N GLY A 159 -9.79 -10.92 -3.93
CA GLY A 159 -10.06 -10.56 -2.53
C GLY A 159 -8.93 -9.80 -1.83
N ASP A 160 -7.88 -9.43 -2.56
CA ASP A 160 -6.81 -8.55 -2.10
C ASP A 160 -6.76 -7.29 -2.97
N THR A 161 -6.31 -6.16 -2.41
CA THR A 161 -6.07 -4.92 -3.16
C THR A 161 -4.58 -4.74 -3.41
N TYR A 162 -4.20 -4.41 -4.64
CA TYR A 162 -2.81 -4.14 -5.03
C TYR A 162 -2.67 -2.65 -5.31
N VAL A 163 -1.88 -1.94 -4.50
CA VAL A 163 -1.51 -0.55 -4.73
C VAL A 163 -0.26 -0.53 -5.58
N ILE A 164 -0.28 0.22 -6.67
CA ILE A 164 0.82 0.31 -7.63
C ILE A 164 1.22 1.75 -7.82
N GLN A 165 2.52 1.99 -7.95
CA GLN A 165 3.06 3.28 -8.32
C GLN A 165 4.16 3.12 -9.37
N GLY A 166 3.99 3.82 -10.49
CA GLY A 166 4.96 3.83 -11.58
C GLY A 166 6.21 4.64 -11.24
N ASP A 167 7.35 4.20 -11.76
CA ASP A 167 8.64 4.88 -11.59
C ASP A 167 8.86 6.03 -12.60
N GLY A 168 7.93 6.22 -13.54
CA GLY A 168 8.04 7.21 -14.61
C GLY A 168 8.71 6.68 -15.87
N VAL A 169 8.94 5.37 -15.95
CA VAL A 169 9.34 4.63 -17.13
C VAL A 169 8.25 3.59 -17.39
N ALA A 170 7.82 3.46 -18.63
CA ALA A 170 6.75 2.54 -18.95
C ALA A 170 7.20 1.08 -18.95
N GLY A 171 6.28 0.22 -18.50
CA GLY A 171 6.50 -1.21 -18.34
C GLY A 171 7.09 -1.56 -16.98
N ALA A 172 6.86 -2.80 -16.55
CA ALA A 172 7.27 -3.24 -15.23
C ALA A 172 8.80 -3.28 -15.06
N GLY A 173 9.32 -2.49 -14.13
CA GLY A 173 10.73 -2.29 -13.81
C GLY A 173 11.00 -2.34 -12.31
N THR A 174 12.27 -2.47 -11.94
CA THR A 174 12.67 -2.70 -10.53
C THR A 174 12.47 -1.50 -9.59
N ASN A 175 12.11 -0.32 -10.11
CA ASN A 175 11.77 0.82 -9.25
C ASN A 175 10.27 1.06 -9.13
N ASP A 176 9.45 0.30 -9.86
CA ASP A 176 8.01 0.32 -9.68
C ASP A 176 7.68 -0.27 -8.31
N LEU A 177 6.73 0.38 -7.66
CA LEU A 177 6.28 -0.03 -6.34
C LEU A 177 4.96 -0.74 -6.48
N VAL A 178 4.86 -1.93 -5.88
CA VAL A 178 3.61 -2.67 -5.73
C VAL A 178 3.45 -3.01 -4.26
N ILE A 179 2.27 -2.87 -3.67
CA ILE A 179 1.97 -3.25 -2.29
C ILE A 179 0.70 -4.08 -2.30
N LYS A 180 0.73 -5.25 -1.68
CA LYS A 180 -0.44 -6.10 -1.52
C LYS A 180 -1.12 -5.83 -0.18
N LEU A 181 -2.35 -5.34 -0.20
CA LEU A 181 -3.22 -5.22 0.97
C LEU A 181 -4.11 -6.46 1.08
N VAL A 182 -3.72 -7.38 1.97
CA VAL A 182 -4.33 -8.70 2.13
C VAL A 182 -5.72 -8.58 2.75
N GLY A 183 -6.73 -9.14 2.08
CA GLY A 183 -8.12 -9.14 2.53
C GLY A 183 -8.81 -7.79 2.45
N VAL A 184 -8.16 -6.76 1.88
CA VAL A 184 -8.78 -5.45 1.63
C VAL A 184 -9.49 -5.52 0.30
N THR A 185 -10.80 -5.27 0.31
CA THR A 185 -11.68 -5.33 -0.87
C THR A 185 -12.59 -4.12 -0.92
N GLY A 186 -13.13 -3.83 -2.10
CA GLY A 186 -14.17 -2.81 -2.28
C GLY A 186 -13.67 -1.38 -2.12
N VAL A 187 -12.35 -1.14 -2.22
CA VAL A 187 -11.77 0.21 -2.26
C VAL A 187 -12.35 0.99 -3.44
N THR A 188 -12.78 2.21 -3.20
CA THR A 188 -13.44 3.06 -4.21
C THR A 188 -12.65 4.31 -4.58
N ALA A 189 -11.68 4.73 -3.78
CA ALA A 189 -10.87 5.92 -4.05
C ALA A 189 -9.55 5.93 -3.28
N PHE A 190 -8.65 6.80 -3.71
CA PHE A 190 -7.61 7.38 -2.85
C PHE A 190 -8.07 8.73 -2.27
N GLY A 191 -7.60 9.08 -1.08
CA GLY A 191 -7.96 10.33 -0.42
C GLY A 191 -6.88 10.86 0.52
N SER A 192 -7.00 12.12 0.93
CA SER A 192 -6.13 12.75 1.93
C SER A 192 -6.71 12.70 3.35
N THR A 193 -7.93 12.19 3.50
CA THR A 193 -8.66 12.06 4.77
C THR A 193 -9.32 10.69 4.83
N ALA A 194 -9.38 10.09 6.02
CA ALA A 194 -10.07 8.82 6.22
C ALA A 194 -11.57 8.91 5.86
N ALA A 195 -12.00 8.01 4.98
CA ALA A 195 -13.38 7.83 4.58
C ALA A 195 -13.60 6.34 4.25
N ASP A 196 -14.85 5.90 4.29
CA ASP A 196 -15.18 4.50 4.03
C ASP A 196 -14.69 4.09 2.63
N ASN A 197 -14.07 2.92 2.55
CA ASN A 197 -13.50 2.32 1.33
C ASN A 197 -12.45 3.20 0.62
N THR A 198 -11.76 4.07 1.36
CA THR A 198 -10.75 4.98 0.80
C THR A 198 -9.35 4.64 1.32
N ILE A 199 -8.37 4.51 0.44
CA ILE A 199 -6.96 4.42 0.83
C ILE A 199 -6.43 5.84 1.09
N VAL A 200 -5.94 6.08 2.31
CA VAL A 200 -5.43 7.40 2.69
C VAL A 200 -3.96 7.54 2.28
N LEU A 201 -3.63 8.62 1.57
CA LEU A 201 -2.25 8.99 1.23
C LEU A 201 -1.78 10.17 2.12
N THR A 202 -0.73 9.97 2.92
CA THR A 202 -0.25 10.95 3.91
C THR A 202 1.13 11.53 3.57
N ASP A 203 1.40 12.78 4.02
CA ASP A 203 2.67 13.51 3.78
C ASP A 203 3.69 13.25 4.91
N HIS A 204 3.32 12.49 5.93
CA HIS A 204 4.11 12.40 7.15
C HIS A 204 5.36 11.50 7.00
N VAL A 205 6.53 12.12 7.10
CA VAL A 205 7.62 11.67 7.99
C VAL A 205 7.32 12.31 9.35
N LEU A 206 7.46 11.58 10.47
CA LEU A 206 7.20 12.07 11.83
C LEU A 206 7.70 13.51 12.09
N GLY A 207 6.90 14.29 12.80
CA GLY A 207 7.04 15.73 12.92
C GLY A 207 8.30 16.20 13.65
N VAL A 208 8.86 17.32 13.18
CA VAL A 208 9.43 18.31 14.10
C VAL A 208 8.23 19.04 14.72
N PHE A 209 7.78 18.59 15.88
CA PHE A 209 6.98 19.44 16.76
C PHE A 209 7.89 20.56 17.26
N THR A 210 7.83 21.74 16.62
CA THR A 210 8.21 22.96 17.33
C THR A 210 7.15 23.18 18.40
N GLY A 211 7.47 22.77 19.62
CA GLY A 211 6.59 22.94 20.78
C GLY A 211 6.10 24.38 20.90
N SER A 212 4.81 24.53 21.12
CA SER A 212 4.21 25.73 21.71
C SER A 212 4.28 25.64 23.23
#